data_AF-R0KYI5-F1
#
_entry.id   AF-R0KYI5-F1
#
_cell.length_a   1.000
_cell.length_b   1.000
_cell.length_c   1.000
_cell.angle_alpha   90.00
_cell.angle_beta   90.00
_cell.angle_gamma   90.00
#
_symmetry.space_group_name_H-M   'P 1'
#
loop_
_entity.id
_entity.type
_entity.pdbx_description
1 polymer ?
#
loop_
_entity_poly.entity_id
_entity_poly.type
_entity_poly.pdbx_seq_one_letter_code
_entity_poly.pdbx_strand_id
1 'polypeptide(L)' 'TDPELSCIVVSEETRKGGEAVNKKRLENGLAALELFEIQLIKDPEHSRNEEEKISSSSLRQRLLGTLLRPPRVR' A
#
# COMPACT_ATOMS: atom_id res chain seq x y z
N THR A 1 -11.21 15.53 7.90
CA THR A 1 -10.98 15.17 6.49
C THR A 1 -11.25 16.38 5.65
N ASP A 2 -10.42 16.64 4.64
CA ASP A 2 -10.55 17.79 3.75
C ASP A 2 -11.74 17.61 2.77
N PRO A 3 -12.71 18.55 2.75
CA PRO A 3 -13.84 18.55 1.80
C PRO A 3 -13.44 18.78 0.35
N GLU A 4 -12.34 19.47 0.08
CA GLU A 4 -11.90 19.87 -1.27
C GLU A 4 -11.22 18.71 -2.04
N LEU A 5 -10.96 17.59 -1.36
CA LEU A 5 -10.43 16.39 -2.01
C LEU A 5 -11.45 15.83 -3.01
N SER A 6 -11.01 15.59 -4.23
CA SER A 6 -11.83 15.07 -5.33
C SER A 6 -11.66 13.57 -5.56
N CYS A 7 -10.47 13.01 -5.31
CA CYS A 7 -10.17 11.61 -5.62
C CYS A 7 -9.30 10.93 -4.56
N ILE A 8 -9.25 9.60 -4.64
CA ILE A 8 -8.35 8.74 -3.88
C ILE A 8 -7.75 7.69 -4.82
N VAL A 9 -6.42 7.59 -4.81
CA VAL A 9 -5.68 6.58 -5.57
C VAL A 9 -5.39 5.40 -4.64
N VAL A 10 -5.77 4.21 -5.07
CA VAL A 10 -5.60 2.95 -4.33
C VAL A 10 -5.02 1.89 -5.24
N SER A 11 -4.29 0.94 -4.67
CA SER A 11 -3.95 -0.30 -5.39
C SER A 11 -5.10 -1.30 -5.33
N GLU A 12 -5.03 -2.36 -6.14
CA GLU A 12 -5.93 -3.52 -6.06
C GLU A 12 -6.04 -4.08 -4.61
N GLU A 13 -4.94 -4.06 -3.84
CA GLU A 13 -4.92 -4.51 -2.44
C GLU A 13 -5.74 -3.62 -1.51
N THR A 14 -5.81 -2.32 -1.82
CA THR A 14 -6.37 -1.29 -0.95
C THR A 14 -7.69 -0.72 -1.44
N ARG A 15 -8.24 -1.25 -2.54
CA ARG A 15 -9.55 -0.89 -3.11
C ARG A 15 -10.67 -0.85 -2.08
N LYS A 16 -10.82 -1.92 -1.29
CA LYS A 16 -11.82 -2.01 -0.21
C LYS A 16 -11.60 -0.96 0.88
N GLY A 17 -10.34 -0.59 1.13
CA GLY A 17 -10.00 0.51 2.03
C GLY A 17 -10.53 1.84 1.51
N GLY A 18 -10.36 2.11 0.21
CA GLY A 18 -10.93 3.29 -0.44
C GLY A 18 -12.47 3.33 -0.37
N GLU A 19 -13.13 2.20 -0.59
CA GLU A 19 -14.59 2.08 -0.41
C GLU A 19 -15.02 2.37 1.03
N ALA A 20 -14.29 1.84 2.02
CA ALA A 20 -14.55 2.10 3.44
C ALA A 20 -14.36 3.59 3.80
N VAL A 21 -13.36 4.26 3.20
CA VAL A 21 -13.17 5.71 3.34
C VAL A 21 -14.37 6.46 2.79
N ASN A 22 -14.86 6.11 1.59
CA ASN A 22 -16.02 6.75 1.00
C ASN A 22 -17.30 6.53 1.82
N LYS A 23 -17.51 5.33 2.33
CA LYS A 23 -18.61 5.06 3.28
C LYS A 23 -18.53 6.01 4.47
N LYS A 24 -17.34 6.17 5.06
CA LYS A 24 -17.18 7.06 6.23
C LYS A 24 -17.33 8.53 5.88
N ARG A 25 -16.93 8.95 4.69
CA ARG A 25 -17.14 10.31 4.18
C ARG A 25 -18.64 10.63 4.06
N LEU A 26 -19.41 9.73 3.46
CA LEU A 26 -20.86 9.90 3.32
C LEU A 26 -21.57 9.94 4.68
N GLU A 27 -21.19 9.06 5.63
CA GLU A 27 -21.69 9.10 7.01
C GLU A 27 -21.44 10.46 7.70
N ASN A 28 -20.34 11.14 7.33
CA ASN A 28 -19.95 12.43 7.88
C ASN A 28 -20.46 13.62 7.06
N GLY A 29 -21.33 13.41 6.07
CA GLY A 29 -21.87 14.47 5.20
C GLY A 29 -20.87 15.04 4.19
N LEU A 30 -19.76 14.33 3.94
CA LEU A 30 -18.77 14.71 2.93
C LEU A 30 -19.08 14.01 1.60
N ALA A 31 -18.75 14.67 0.48
CA ALA A 31 -18.84 14.07 -0.84
C ALA A 31 -17.90 12.85 -0.97
N ALA A 32 -18.36 11.83 -1.70
CA ALA A 32 -17.52 10.69 -2.05
C ALA A 32 -16.37 11.11 -2.98
N LEU A 33 -15.21 10.50 -2.78
CA LEU A 33 -14.04 10.67 -3.64
C LEU A 33 -14.16 9.75 -4.86
N GLU A 34 -13.70 10.23 -6.02
CA GLU A 34 -13.43 9.39 -7.17
C GLU A 34 -12.35 8.36 -6.83
N LEU A 35 -12.66 7.07 -6.95
CA LEU A 35 -11.74 5.99 -6.59
C LEU A 35 -10.98 5.53 -7.83
N PHE A 36 -9.68 5.81 -7.87
CA PHE A 36 -8.79 5.41 -8.95
C PHE A 36 -7.95 4.22 -8.51
N GLU A 37 -8.20 3.07 -9.14
CA GLU A 37 -7.52 1.81 -8.84
C GLU A 37 -6.32 1.61 -9.78
N ILE A 38 -5.15 1.38 -9.20
CA ILE A 38 -3.91 1.06 -9.91
C ILE A 38 -3.54 -0.41 -9.75
N GLN A 39 -3.03 -1.00 -10.83
CA GLN A 39 -2.61 -2.39 -10.87
C GLN A 39 -1.29 -2.62 -10.16
N LEU A 40 -1.12 -3.81 -9.59
CA LEU A 40 0.13 -4.23 -8.96
C LEU A 40 1.14 -4.70 -10.00
N ILE A 41 2.39 -4.28 -9.83
CA ILE A 41 3.49 -4.69 -10.71
C ILE A 41 4.04 -6.03 -10.22
N LYS A 42 4.20 -6.99 -11.14
CA LYS A 42 4.86 -8.27 -10.86
C LYS A 42 6.34 -8.07 -10.56
N ASP A 43 6.85 -8.78 -9.57
CA ASP A 43 8.27 -8.82 -9.27
C ASP A 43 8.94 -9.94 -10.09
N PRO A 44 9.77 -9.63 -11.10
CA PRO A 44 10.41 -10.65 -11.93
C PRO A 44 11.44 -11.48 -11.16
N GLU A 45 11.91 -11.01 -10.01
CA GLU A 45 12.93 -11.68 -9.19
C GLU A 45 12.32 -12.41 -7.98
N HIS A 46 10.99 -12.58 -7.91
CA HIS A 46 10.37 -13.25 -6.78
C HIS A 46 10.88 -14.70 -6.64
N SER A 47 11.19 -15.09 -5.40
CA SER A 47 11.41 -16.51 -5.10
C SER A 47 10.09 -17.26 -4.94
N ARG A 48 10.09 -18.59 -4.97
CA ARG A 48 8.88 -19.42 -4.85
C ARG A 48 8.03 -19.11 -3.60
N ASN A 49 8.67 -18.64 -2.53
CA ASN A 49 8.02 -18.36 -1.25
C ASN A 49 7.68 -16.87 -1.07
N GLU A 50 7.90 -16.04 -2.08
CA GLU A 50 7.63 -14.61 -2.07
C GLU A 50 6.31 -14.28 -2.78
N GLU A 51 5.81 -13.06 -2.55
CA GLU A 51 4.64 -12.55 -3.26
C GLU A 51 4.96 -12.37 -4.75
N GLU A 52 3.99 -12.61 -5.64
CA GLU A 52 4.18 -12.43 -7.09
C GLU A 52 4.39 -10.96 -7.48
N LYS A 53 3.83 -10.04 -6.69
CA LYS A 53 3.99 -8.60 -6.86
C LYS A 53 5.23 -8.09 -6.13
N ILE A 54 5.69 -6.91 -6.54
CA ILE A 54 6.67 -6.16 -5.77
C ILE A 54 6.05 -5.83 -4.40
N SER A 55 6.67 -6.32 -3.32
CA SER A 55 6.16 -6.16 -1.96
C SER A 55 7.26 -5.81 -0.96
N SER A 56 6.95 -4.92 -0.02
CA SER A 56 7.85 -4.58 1.10
C SER A 56 8.10 -5.78 2.03
N SER A 57 7.20 -6.76 2.07
CA SER A 57 7.37 -7.98 2.85
C SER A 57 8.46 -8.85 2.24
N SER A 58 8.40 -9.14 0.95
CA SER A 58 9.43 -9.89 0.22
C SER A 58 10.77 -9.17 0.25
N LEU A 59 10.80 -7.85 0.04
CA LEU A 59 12.05 -7.09 0.15
C LEU A 59 12.68 -7.19 1.55
N ARG A 60 11.89 -7.11 2.62
CA ARG A 60 12.42 -7.29 3.99
C ARG A 60 12.92 -8.71 4.24
N GLN A 61 12.25 -9.72 3.68
CA GLN A 61 12.71 -11.11 3.76
C GLN A 61 14.07 -11.29 3.07
N ARG A 62 14.27 -10.71 1.89
CA ARG A 62 15.56 -10.73 1.16
C ARG A 62 16.70 -10.07 1.95
N LEU A 63 16.40 -9.07 2.78
CA LEU A 63 17.38 -8.38 3.62
C LEU A 63 17.76 -9.15 4.90
N LEU A 64 17.08 -10.25 5.24
CA LEU A 64 17.42 -11.04 6.42
C LEU A 64 18.86 -11.58 6.33
N GLY A 65 19.60 -11.52 7.43
CA GLY A 65 21.01 -11.90 7.48
C GLY A 65 21.98 -10.83 6.93
N THR A 66 21.47 -9.73 6.35
CA THR A 66 22.29 -8.62 5.86
C THR A 66 22.47 -7.56 6.96
N LEU A 67 23.72 -7.17 7.25
CA LEU A 67 24.01 -6.07 8.17
C LEU A 67 23.66 -4.72 7.51
N LEU A 68 22.48 -4.17 7.82
CA LEU A 68 22.03 -2.91 7.21
C LEU A 68 22.74 -1.67 7.74
N ARG A 69 23.12 -1.68 9.03
CA ARG A 69 23.83 -0.58 9.69
C ARG A 69 24.79 -1.16 10.72
N PRO A 70 26.03 -0.66 10.81
CA PRO A 70 26.96 -1.09 11.84
C PRO A 70 26.41 -0.74 13.24
N PRO A 71 26.69 -1.56 14.26
CA PRO A 71 26.29 -1.26 15.63
C PRO A 71 26.95 0.05 16.09
N ARG A 72 26.18 0.89 16.80
CA ARG A 72 26.76 2.07 17.46
C ARG A 72 27.55 1.59 18.67
N VAL A 73 28.85 1.89 18.70
CA VAL A 73 29.69 1.69 19.88
C VAL A 73 29.14 2.60 20.99
N ARG A 74 28.94 2.04 22.18
CA ARG A 74 28.53 2.79 23.37
C ARG A 74 29.73 3.47 24.01
#